data_AF-A0A2H3ET82-F1
#
_entry.id   AF-A0A2H3ET82-F1
#
_cell.length_a   1.000
_cell.length_b   1.000
_cell.length_c   1.000
_cell.angle_alpha   90.00
_cell.angle_beta   90.00
_cell.angle_gamma   90.00
#
_symmetry.space_group_name_H-M   'P 1'
#
loop_
_entity.id
_entity.type
_entity.pdbx_description
1 polymer ?
#
loop_
_entity_poly.entity_id
_entity_poly.type
_entity_poly.pdbx_seq_one_letter_code
_entity_poly.pdbx_strand_id
1 'polypeptide(L)' 'MQACFLLPYLSDYNPIEQAFSAIKAFLHHSWDDFLLSVIDHACYSIMASRAWGFFHSSDYV' A
#
# COMPACT_ATOMS: atom_id res chain seq x y z
N MET A 1 20.54 9.66 1.01
CA MET A 1 19.20 9.20 1.42
C MET A 1 18.65 10.28 2.34
N GLN A 2 17.75 11.12 1.83
CA GLN A 2 17.18 12.24 2.58
C GLN A 2 15.95 11.70 3.32
N ALA A 3 15.94 11.78 4.65
CA ALA A 3 14.81 11.30 5.44
C ALA A 3 13.67 12.32 5.36
N CYS A 4 12.53 11.92 4.79
CA CYS A 4 11.30 12.70 4.84
C CYS A 4 10.75 12.65 6.26
N PHE A 5 10.63 13.81 6.92
CA PHE A 5 9.97 13.93 8.22
C PHE A 5 8.47 13.75 8.04
N LEU A 6 7.96 12.58 8.42
CA LEU A 6 6.53 12.36 8.60
C LEU A 6 6.10 13.00 9.92
N LEU A 7 5.10 13.88 9.90
CA LEU A 7 4.43 14.27 11.15
C LEU A 7 3.83 13.01 11.79
N PRO A 8 4.00 12.82 13.10
CA PRO A 8 3.37 11.71 13.78
C PRO A 8 1.85 11.79 13.59
N TYR A 9 1.24 10.67 13.19
CA TYR A 9 -0.21 10.47 13.00
C TYR A 9 -0.86 10.99 11.70
N LEU A 10 -0.12 11.46 10.70
CA LEU A 10 -0.67 11.73 9.36
C LEU A 10 -0.78 10.42 8.53
N SER A 11 -1.59 9.48 9.01
CA SER A 11 -1.73 8.14 8.41
C SER A 11 -2.20 8.19 6.95
N ASP A 12 -2.99 9.19 6.58
CA ASP A 12 -3.54 9.34 5.22
C ASP A 12 -2.50 9.86 4.20
N TYR A 13 -1.42 10.47 4.68
CA TYR A 13 -0.29 10.96 3.87
C TYR A 13 0.90 10.01 3.91
N ASN A 14 0.71 8.76 4.33
CA ASN A 14 1.76 7.76 4.26
C ASN A 14 1.49 6.80 3.10
N PRO A 15 2.30 6.82 2.03
CA PRO A 15 2.10 5.94 0.87
C PRO A 15 2.21 4.46 1.26
N ILE A 16 2.91 4.14 2.36
CA ILE A 16 2.99 2.79 2.92
C ILE A 16 1.63 2.35 3.48
N GLU A 17 0.93 3.21 4.23
CA GLU A 17 -0.38 2.90 4.79
C GLU A 17 -1.44 2.72 3.70
N GLN A 18 -1.36 3.49 2.62
CA GLN A 18 -2.21 3.32 1.45
C GLN A 18 -1.96 1.98 0.76
N ALA A 19 -0.69 1.58 0.59
CA ALA A 19 -0.33 0.27 0.06
C ALA A 19 -0.84 -0.88 0.94
N PHE A 20 -0.65 -0.80 2.25
CA PHE A 20 -1.18 -1.79 3.20
C PHE A 20 -2.71 -1.85 3.19
N SER A 21 -3.39 -0.71 3.05
CA SER A 21 -4.85 -0.67 2.93
C SER A 21 -5.34 -1.34 1.65
N ALA A 22 -4.65 -1.17 0.53
CA ALA A 22 -4.95 -1.89 -0.72
C ALA A 22 -4.73 -3.40 -0.58
N ILE A 23 -3.64 -3.84 0.07
CA ILE A 23 -3.38 -5.27 0.33
C ILE A 23 -4.47 -5.84 1.24
N LYS A 24 -4.81 -5.17 2.34
CA LYS A 24 -5.89 -5.59 3.25
C LYS A 24 -7.22 -5.74 2.53
N ALA A 25 -7.58 -4.79 1.65
CA ALA A 25 -8.80 -4.87 0.86
C ALA A 25 -8.80 -6.06 -0.11
N PHE A 26 -7.66 -6.33 -0.76
CA PHE A 26 -7.49 -7.50 -1.62
C PHE A 26 -7.70 -8.81 -0.84
N LEU A 27 -7.04 -8.95 0.31
CA LEU A 27 -7.15 -10.12 1.18
C LEU A 27 -8.58 -10.30 1.69
N HIS A 28 -9.27 -9.22 2.04
CA HIS A 28 -10.66 -9.27 2.47
C HIS A 28 -11.59 -9.84 1.38
N HIS A 29 -11.31 -9.55 0.11
CA HIS A 29 -12.05 -10.12 -1.02
C HIS A 29 -11.68 -11.57 -1.37
N SER A 30 -10.58 -12.08 -0.81
CA SER A 30 -10.06 -13.45 -1.03
C SER A 30 -10.16 -14.30 0.25
N TRP A 31 -11.16 -14.02 1.09
CA TRP A 31 -11.37 -14.64 2.41
C TRP A 31 -11.36 -16.18 2.42
N ASP A 32 -11.76 -16.82 1.32
CA ASP A 32 -11.83 -18.29 1.22
C ASP A 32 -10.50 -18.95 0.81
N ASP A 33 -9.56 -18.18 0.23
CA ASP A 33 -8.27 -18.68 -0.22
C ASP A 33 -7.19 -18.40 0.84
N PHE A 34 -6.99 -19.34 1.77
CA PHE A 34 -5.98 -19.23 2.84
C PHE A 34 -4.54 -19.57 2.37
N LEU A 35 -4.31 -19.63 1.06
CA LEU A 35 -3.00 -19.94 0.50
C LEU A 35 -2.07 -18.73 0.59
N LEU A 36 -0.82 -18.98 1.01
CA LEU A 36 0.27 -17.98 1.00
C LEU A 36 0.42 -17.27 -0.37
N SER A 37 0.01 -17.91 -1.47
CA SER A 37 0.00 -17.33 -2.81
C SER A 37 -0.92 -16.11 -2.94
N VAL A 38 -1.95 -15.99 -2.12
CA VAL A 38 -2.87 -14.84 -2.12
C VAL A 38 -2.15 -13.58 -1.64
N ILE A 39 -1.24 -13.70 -0.66
CA ILE A 39 -0.41 -12.58 -0.19
C ILE A 39 0.55 -12.16 -1.30
N ASP A 40 1.18 -13.11 -1.98
CA ASP A 40 2.06 -12.84 -3.12
C ASP A 40 1.31 -12.10 -4.24
N HIS A 41 0.12 -12.58 -4.62
CA HIS A 41 -0.76 -11.90 -5.58
C HIS A 41 -1.22 -10.51 -5.11
N ALA A 42 -1.54 -10.34 -3.82
CA ALA A 42 -1.91 -9.05 -3.27
C ALA A 42 -0.75 -8.04 -3.43
N CYS A 43 0.49 -8.45 -3.14
CA CYS A 43 1.68 -7.64 -3.36
C CYS A 43 1.89 -7.32 -4.85
N TYR A 44 1.76 -8.30 -5.74
CA TYR A 44 1.85 -8.09 -7.19
C TYR A 44 0.76 -7.17 -7.75
N SER A 45 -0.40 -7.08 -7.09
CA SER A 45 -1.47 -6.16 -7.48
C SER A 45 -1.11 -4.67 -7.31
N ILE A 46 -0.02 -4.38 -6.59
CA ILE A 46 0.53 -3.02 -6.47
C ILE A 46 1.63 -2.85 -7.53
N MET A 47 1.19 -2.56 -8.75
CA MET A 47 2.10 -2.19 -9.84
C MET A 47 2.79 -0.84 -9.57
N ALA A 48 3.91 -0.59 -10.26
CA ALA A 48 4.67 0.65 -10.14
C ALA A 48 3.81 1.92 -10.36
N SER A 49 2.84 1.88 -11.28
CA SER A 49 1.90 2.98 -11.53
C SER A 49 0.98 3.25 -10.34
N ARG A 50 0.55 2.20 -9.64
CA ARG A 50 -0.28 2.32 -8.44
C ARG A 50 0.53 2.84 -7.26
N ALA A 51 1.75 2.34 -7.08
CA ALA A 51 2.69 2.86 -6.10
C ALA A 51 2.98 4.35 -6.32
N TRP A 52 3.20 4.76 -7.57
CA TRP A 52 3.35 6.18 -7.92
C TRP A 52 2.15 7.02 -7.51
N GLY A 53 0.93 6.53 -7.74
CA GLY A 53 -0.29 7.18 -7.28
C GLY A 53 -0.33 7.39 -5.76
N PHE A 54 0.19 6.44 -4.98
CA PHE A 54 0.28 6.59 -3.53
C PHE A 54 1.25 7.70 -3.12
N PHE A 55 2.44 7.74 -3.72
CA PHE A 55 3.41 8.81 -3.48
C PHE A 55 2.87 10.19 -3.87
N HIS A 56 2.19 10.28 -5.02
CA HIS A 56 1.61 11.54 -5.49
C HIS A 56 0.48 12.02 -4.57
N SER A 57 -0.42 11.13 -4.15
CA SER A 57 -1.50 11.48 -3.21
C SER A 57 -1.04 11.81 -1.80
N SER A 58 0.20 11.45 -1.46
CA SER A 58 0.83 11.69 -0.17
C SER A 58 1.78 12.89 -0.19
N ASP A 59 1.82 13.66 -1.28
CA ASP A 59 2.70 14.82 -1.49
C ASP A 59 4.21 14.50 -1.43
N TYR A 60 4.60 13.27 -1.79
CA TYR A 60 6.01 12.88 -1.89
C TYR A 60 6.62 13.19 -3.27
N VAL A 61 5.78 13.32 -4.32
CA VAL A 61 6.19 13.65 -5.70
C VAL A 61 5.19 14.54 -6.42
#